data_AF-A0A8T6NEH3-F1
#
_entry.id   AF-A0A8T6NEH3-F1
#
_cell.length_a   1.000
_cell.length_b   1.000
_cell.length_c   1.000
_cell.angle_alpha   90.00
_cell.angle_beta   90.00
_cell.angle_gamma   90.00
#
_symmetry.space_group_name_H-M   'P 1'
#
loop_
_entity.id
_entity.type
_entity.pdbx_description
1 polymer ?
#
loop_
_entity_poly.entity_id
_entity_poly.type
_entity_poly.pdbx_seq_one_letter_code
_entity_poly.pdbx_strand_id
1 'polypeptide(L)' 'VSVRVGRNGLTDAIFNELTDQLNKRKLVKIKANKGILEGSSDRASLFSEIAEKTESVLVFQRGNVAVFWKS' A
#
# COMPACT_ATOMS: atom_id res chain seq x y z
N VAL A 1 -7.56 -9.67 2.73
CA VAL A 1 -6.23 -9.78 3.39
C VAL A 1 -5.73 -8.38 3.69
N SER A 2 -4.92 -8.20 4.74
CA SER A 2 -4.32 -6.90 5.07
C SER A 2 -2.82 -6.98 5.25
N VAL A 3 -2.08 -6.05 4.63
CA VAL A 3 -0.64 -5.88 4.82
C VAL A 3 -0.38 -4.68 5.74
N ARG A 4 0.61 -4.80 6.64
CA ARG A 4 1.06 -3.70 7.49
C ARG A 4 2.46 -3.28 7.07
N VAL A 5 2.66 -1.98 6.87
CA VAL A 5 3.97 -1.40 6.56
C VAL A 5 4.59 -0.88 7.85
N GLY A 6 5.86 -1.20 8.11
CA GLY A 6 6.62 -0.90 9.34
C GLY A 6 7.71 0.17 9.17
N ARG A 7 8.48 0.42 10.25
CA ARG A 7 9.50 1.50 10.34
C ARG A 7 10.60 1.47 9.26
N ASN A 8 10.87 0.32 8.66
CA ASN A 8 11.86 0.17 7.59
C ASN A 8 11.32 0.54 6.19
N GLY A 9 10.09 1.07 6.10
CA GLY A 9 9.51 1.56 4.85
C GLY A 9 9.03 0.45 3.90
N LEU A 10 8.80 0.85 2.64
CA LEU A 10 8.47 -0.05 1.53
C LEU A 10 9.77 -0.62 0.96
N THR A 11 10.07 -1.87 1.31
CA THR A 11 11.18 -2.61 0.71
C THR A 11 10.70 -3.35 -0.54
N ASP A 12 11.62 -3.74 -1.42
CA ASP A 12 11.30 -4.56 -2.61
C ASP A 12 10.58 -5.87 -2.23
N ALA A 13 10.92 -6.44 -1.06
CA ALA A 13 10.22 -7.61 -0.53
C ALA A 13 8.73 -7.34 -0.26
N ILE A 14 8.38 -6.17 0.27
CA ILE A 14 6.98 -5.76 0.50
C ILE A 14 6.27 -5.55 -0.83
N PHE A 15 6.92 -4.95 -1.84
CA PHE A 15 6.33 -4.79 -3.17
C PHE A 15 6.03 -6.14 -3.83
N ASN A 16 6.97 -7.08 -3.75
CA ASN A 16 6.76 -8.43 -4.27
C ASN A 16 5.59 -9.14 -3.57
N GLU A 17 5.51 -9.05 -2.24
CA GLU A 17 4.39 -9.62 -1.49
C GLU A 17 3.05 -8.98 -1.88
N LEU A 18 3.00 -7.66 -2.00
CA LEU A 18 1.79 -6.93 -2.39
C LEU A 18 1.32 -7.31 -3.80
N THR A 19 2.25 -7.39 -4.75
CA THR A 19 1.97 -7.83 -6.12
C THR A 19 1.42 -9.26 -6.14
N ASP A 20 2.04 -10.19 -5.40
CA ASP A 20 1.56 -11.56 -5.28
C ASP A 20 0.14 -11.64 -4.69
N GLN A 21 -0.14 -10.85 -3.66
CA GLN A 21 -1.46 -10.81 -3.03
C GLN A 21 -2.52 -10.21 -3.96
N LEU A 22 -2.18 -9.15 -4.68
CA LEU A 22 -3.06 -8.51 -5.66
C LEU A 22 -3.37 -9.45 -6.83
N ASN A 23 -2.38 -10.17 -7.34
CA ASN A 23 -2.57 -11.16 -8.39
C ASN A 23 -3.52 -12.29 -7.94
N LYS A 24 -3.41 -12.74 -6.69
CA LYS A 24 -4.23 -13.82 -6.12
C LYS A 24 -5.66 -13.41 -5.76
N ARG A 25 -5.86 -12.18 -5.29
CA ARG A 25 -7.12 -11.78 -4.61
C ARG A 25 -7.81 -10.57 -5.22
N LYS A 26 -7.17 -9.89 -6.17
CA LYS A 26 -7.64 -8.71 -6.89
C LYS A 26 -7.89 -7.48 -6.01
N LEU A 27 -8.06 -7.62 -4.69
CA LEU A 27 -8.27 -6.53 -3.74
C LEU A 27 -7.44 -6.73 -2.46
N VAL A 28 -6.63 -5.73 -2.10
CA VAL A 28 -5.75 -5.77 -0.92
C VAL A 28 -5.86 -4.48 -0.12
N LYS A 29 -5.99 -4.60 1.20
CA LYS A 29 -5.98 -3.45 2.12
C LYS A 29 -4.59 -3.29 2.76
N ILE A 30 -4.05 -2.10 2.73
CA ILE A 30 -2.78 -1.76 3.39
C ILE A 30 -3.06 -0.84 4.58
N LYS A 31 -2.34 -1.06 5.68
CA LYS A 31 -2.32 -0.16 6.83
C LYS A 31 -0.88 0.24 7.15
N ALA A 32 -0.56 1.52 6.99
CA ALA A 32 0.73 2.07 7.42
C ALA A 32 0.75 2.22 8.95
N ASN A 33 1.83 1.79 9.60
CA ASN A 33 1.98 1.99 11.05
C ASN A 33 2.19 3.47 11.38
N LYS A 34 1.82 3.87 12.61
CA LYS A 34 2.04 5.23 13.12
C LYS A 34 3.54 5.53 13.13
N GLY A 35 3.92 6.74 12.68
CA GLY A 35 5.31 7.21 12.68
C GLY A 35 6.13 6.88 11.42
N ILE A 36 5.53 6.27 10.38
CA ILE A 36 6.20 6.11 9.08
C ILE A 36 6.14 7.41 8.27
N LEU A 37 5.07 8.19 8.45
CA LEU A 37 4.81 9.41 7.70
C LEU A 37 4.20 10.46 8.62
N GLU A 38 4.80 11.64 8.64
CA GLU A 38 4.44 12.77 9.50
C GLU A 38 3.16 13.46 8.97
N GLY A 39 2.99 13.59 7.65
CA GLY A 39 1.88 14.32 7.00
C GLY A 39 0.84 13.47 6.25
N SER A 40 -0.33 14.05 5.97
CA SER A 40 -1.35 13.43 5.08
C SER A 40 -0.93 13.44 3.62
N SER A 41 -0.20 14.46 3.19
CA SER A 41 0.45 14.55 1.88
C SER A 41 1.37 13.36 1.65
N ASP A 42 2.24 13.08 2.62
CA ASP A 42 3.25 12.03 2.51
C ASP A 42 2.58 10.65 2.41
N ARG A 43 1.42 10.48 3.05
CA ARG A 43 0.60 9.25 2.96
C ARG A 43 -0.04 9.09 1.59
N ALA A 44 -0.54 10.16 1.00
CA ALA A 44 -1.07 10.12 -0.35
C ALA A 44 0.04 9.74 -1.35
N SER A 45 1.20 10.40 -1.28
CA SER A 45 2.34 10.09 -2.14
C SER A 45 2.81 8.64 -2.00
N LEU A 46 2.92 8.14 -0.76
CA LEU A 46 3.29 6.74 -0.50
C LEU A 46 2.30 5.77 -1.15
N PHE A 47 1.00 5.97 -0.94
CA PHE A 47 0.00 5.07 -1.51
C PHE A 47 -0.07 5.16 -3.04
N SER A 48 0.17 6.33 -3.61
CA SER A 48 0.32 6.49 -5.06
C SER A 48 1.53 5.72 -5.60
N GLU A 49 2.69 5.80 -4.95
CA GLU A 49 3.89 5.05 -5.33
C GLU A 49 3.66 3.54 -5.28
N ILE A 50 2.92 3.05 -4.27
CA ILE A 50 2.53 1.64 -4.20
C ILE A 50 1.65 1.24 -5.38
N ALA A 51 0.66 2.07 -5.73
CA ALA A 51 -0.22 1.80 -6.86
C ALA A 51 0.59 1.64 -8.15
N GLU A 52 1.51 2.56 -8.41
CA GLU A 52 2.38 2.56 -9.59
C GLU A 52 3.28 1.32 -9.62
N LYS A 53 4.05 1.05 -8.56
CA LYS A 53 4.98 -0.09 -8.51
C LYS A 53 4.31 -1.47 -8.54
N THR A 54 3.06 -1.56 -8.12
CA THR A 54 2.30 -2.84 -8.14
C THR A 54 1.40 -2.99 -9.35
N GLU A 55 1.38 -2.00 -10.25
CA GLU A 55 0.45 -1.89 -11.39
C GLU A 55 -0.99 -2.14 -10.94
N SER A 56 -1.41 -1.40 -9.91
CA SER A 56 -2.73 -1.50 -9.30
C SER A 56 -3.39 -0.14 -9.15
N VAL A 57 -4.66 -0.13 -8.80
CA VAL A 57 -5.48 1.07 -8.63
C VAL A 57 -5.72 1.29 -7.14
N LEU A 58 -5.35 2.47 -6.63
CA LEU A 58 -5.76 2.92 -5.31
C LEU A 58 -7.25 3.30 -5.33
N VAL A 59 -8.12 2.40 -4.85
CA VAL A 59 -9.58 2.58 -4.89
C VAL A 59 -10.15 3.24 -3.63
N PHE A 60 -9.38 3.29 -2.54
CA PHE A 60 -9.79 3.95 -1.30
C PHE A 60 -8.59 4.37 -0.48
N GLN A 61 -8.66 5.56 0.15
CA GLN A 61 -7.69 6.01 1.14
C GLN A 61 -8.39 6.75 2.29
N ARG A 62 -8.03 6.41 3.53
CA ARG A 62 -8.40 7.18 4.73
C ARG A 62 -7.33 7.08 5.80
N GLY A 63 -6.72 8.22 6.15
CA GLY A 63 -5.68 8.27 7.17
C GLY A 63 -4.50 7.37 6.79
N ASN A 64 -4.23 6.35 7.61
CA ASN A 64 -3.16 5.38 7.40
C ASN A 64 -3.61 4.08 6.72
N VAL A 65 -4.80 4.06 6.13
CA VAL A 65 -5.36 2.89 5.44
C VAL A 65 -5.58 3.21 3.97
N ALA A 66 -5.20 2.27 3.11
CA ALA A 66 -5.43 2.30 1.67
C ALA A 66 -5.96 0.95 1.18
N VAL A 67 -6.72 0.95 0.09
CA VAL A 67 -7.19 -0.28 -0.58
C VAL A 67 -6.80 -0.20 -2.05
N PHE A 68 -6.20 -1.29 -2.52
CA PHE A 68 -5.69 -1.44 -3.89
C PHE A 68 -6.46 -2.53 -4.60
N TRP A 69 -6.72 -2.31 -5.89
CA TRP A 69 -7.37 -3.26 -6.79
C TRP A 69 -6.51 -3.52 -8.03
N LYS A 70 -6.41 -4.77 -8.49
CA LYS A 70 -5.73 -5.15 -9.73
C LYS A 70 -6.65 -6.02 -10.57
N SER A 71 -6.76 -5.71 -11.87
CA SER A 71 -7.59 -6.45 -12.83
C SER A 71 -7.07 -7.86 -13.09
#